data_AF-A0A327W4A2-F1
#
_entry.id   AF-A0A327W4A2-F1
#
_cell.length_a   1.000
_cell.length_b   1.000
_cell.length_c   1.000
_cell.angle_alpha   90.00
_cell.angle_beta   90.00
_cell.angle_gamma   90.00
#
_symmetry.space_group_name_H-M   'P 1'
#
loop_
_entity.id
_entity.type
_entity.pdbx_description
1 polymer ?
#
loop_
_entity_poly.entity_id
_entity_poly.type
_entity_poly.pdbx_seq_one_letter_code
_entity_poly.pdbx_strand_id
1 'polypeptide(L)'
;MFRTSTWSTTLRPAALLLFLLVESVLVDTGSLAGAVALAATAAAGSALAVCSVLTARSAPAVPPTRVRTAMRDREHRTAFLPQRDPDARGRTRPRAPGRLVPTGR
;
A
#
# COMPACT_ATOMS: atom_id res chain seq x y z
N MET A 1 -1.44 17.09 0.69
CA MET A 1 -2.01 16.73 -0.63
C MET A 1 -1.34 15.44 -1.11
N PHE A 2 -1.80 14.26 -0.64
CA PHE A 2 -1.31 12.98 -1.16
C PHE A 2 -2.23 12.55 -2.30
N ARG A 3 -1.96 13.08 -3.50
CA ARG A 3 -2.56 12.59 -4.74
C ARG A 3 -1.75 11.36 -5.12
N THR A 4 -2.09 10.19 -4.57
CA THR A 4 -1.57 8.94 -5.12
C THR A 4 -2.17 8.82 -6.51
N SER A 5 -1.38 9.19 -7.51
CA SER A 5 -1.71 9.11 -8.93
C SER A 5 -1.82 7.64 -9.30
N THR A 6 -2.92 6.99 -8.94
CA THR A 6 -3.23 5.60 -9.31
C THR A 6 -3.28 5.43 -10.83
N TRP A 7 -3.50 6.54 -11.55
CA TRP A 7 -3.52 6.59 -13.01
C TRP A 7 -2.17 6.24 -13.64
N SER A 8 -1.03 6.61 -13.05
CA SER A 8 0.26 6.27 -13.65
C SER A 8 0.62 4.79 -13.50
N THR A 9 0.06 4.11 -12.49
CA THR A 9 0.29 2.69 -12.24
C THR A 9 -0.56 1.79 -13.13
N THR A 10 -1.76 2.23 -13.55
CA THR A 10 -2.67 1.46 -14.41
C THR A 10 -2.37 1.58 -15.90
N LEU A 11 -1.68 2.65 -16.33
CA LEU A 11 -1.32 2.85 -17.74
C LEU A 11 -0.32 1.81 -18.27
N ARG A 12 0.63 1.37 -17.42
CA ARG A 12 1.64 0.36 -17.78
C ARG A 12 1.05 -1.02 -18.11
N PRO A 13 0.22 -1.64 -17.25
CA PRO A 13 -0.38 -2.93 -17.58
C PRO A 13 -1.37 -2.83 -18.75
N ALA A 14 -2.08 -1.71 -18.88
CA ALA A 14 -2.98 -1.49 -20.03
C ALA A 14 -2.21 -1.41 -21.35
N ALA A 15 -1.07 -0.72 -21.39
CA ALA A 15 -0.21 -0.66 -22.57
C ALA A 15 0.37 -2.04 -22.94
N LEU A 16 0.79 -2.84 -21.95
CA LEU A 16 1.27 -4.21 -22.18
C LEU A 16 0.17 -5.13 -22.73
N LEU A 17 -1.03 -5.07 -22.17
CA LEU A 17 -2.18 -5.83 -22.67
C LEU A 17 -2.50 -5.45 -24.12
N LEU A 18 -2.49 -4.16 -24.43
CA LEU A 18 -2.76 -3.68 -25.79
C LEU A 18 -1.66 -4.10 -26.78
N PHE A 19 -0.40 -4.10 -26.35
CA PHE A 19 0.73 -4.60 -27.15
C PHE A 19 0.59 -6.11 -27.44
N LEU A 20 0.29 -6.93 -26.42
CA LEU A 20 0.04 -8.36 -26.57
C LEU A 20 -1.18 -8.67 -27.46
N LEU A 21 -2.22 -7.84 -27.37
CA LEU A 21 -3.41 -7.96 -28.22
C LEU A 21 -3.08 -7.67 -29.68
N VAL A 22 -2.28 -6.64 -29.95
CA VAL A 22 -1.83 -6.31 -31.31
C VAL A 22 -0.94 -7.41 -31.87
N GLU A 23 0.02 -7.91 -31.10
CA GLU A 23 0.86 -9.06 -31.48
C GLU A 23 0.02 -10.30 -31.83
N SER A 24 -0.90 -10.69 -30.96
CA SER A 24 -1.76 -11.85 -31.19
C SER A 24 -2.63 -11.69 -32.44
N VAL A 25 -3.25 -10.52 -32.65
CA VAL A 25 -4.03 -10.25 -33.87
C VAL A 25 -3.16 -10.32 -35.13
N LEU A 26 -1.91 -9.84 -35.07
CA LEU A 26 -0.98 -9.84 -36.20
C LEU A 26 -0.49 -11.25 -36.55
N VAL A 27 -0.26 -12.09 -35.53
CA VAL A 27 0.18 -13.49 -35.67
C VAL A 27 -0.95 -14.40 -36.19
N ASP A 28 -2.21 -14.11 -35.86
CA ASP A 28 -3.34 -15.03 -36.11
C ASP A 28 -4.30 -14.61 -37.24
N THR A 29 -3.84 -13.76 -38.17
CA THR A 29 -4.63 -13.14 -39.26
C THR A 29 -5.37 -14.08 -40.23
N GLY A 30 -5.41 -15.40 -40.00
CA GLY A 30 -6.15 -16.36 -40.81
C GLY A 30 -6.67 -17.63 -40.12
N SER A 31 -6.61 -17.73 -38.78
CA SER A 31 -6.96 -18.96 -38.07
C SER A 31 -8.21 -18.82 -37.18
N LEU A 32 -9.17 -19.75 -37.33
CA LEU A 32 -10.30 -19.89 -36.41
C LEU A 32 -9.84 -20.15 -34.97
N ALA A 33 -8.73 -20.89 -34.80
CA ALA A 33 -8.15 -21.14 -33.48
C ALA A 33 -7.64 -19.84 -32.84
N GLY A 34 -7.11 -18.93 -33.67
CA GLY A 34 -6.69 -17.61 -33.24
C GLY A 34 -7.81 -16.69 -32.81
N ALA A 35 -8.89 -16.68 -33.59
CA ALA A 35 -10.11 -15.98 -33.21
C ALA A 35 -10.67 -16.47 -31.86
N VAL A 36 -10.65 -17.79 -31.62
CA VAL A 36 -11.09 -18.38 -30.35
C VAL A 36 -10.14 -18.04 -29.20
N ALA A 37 -8.82 -18.12 -29.41
CA ALA A 37 -7.82 -17.77 -28.40
C ALA A 37 -7.89 -16.29 -28.02
N LEU A 38 -8.07 -15.40 -29.01
CA LEU A 38 -8.26 -13.97 -28.79
C LEU A 38 -9.56 -13.69 -28.03
N ALA A 39 -10.66 -14.33 -28.42
CA ALA A 39 -11.95 -14.20 -27.74
C ALA A 39 -11.88 -14.69 -26.28
N ALA A 40 -11.20 -15.82 -26.03
CA ALA A 40 -10.99 -16.34 -24.67
C ALA A 40 -10.14 -15.38 -23.82
N THR A 41 -9.09 -14.79 -24.40
CA THR A 41 -8.23 -13.81 -23.72
C THR A 41 -8.99 -12.51 -23.42
N ALA A 42 -9.80 -12.03 -24.35
CA ALA A 42 -10.66 -10.87 -24.15
C ALA A 42 -11.72 -11.12 -23.06
N ALA A 43 -12.33 -12.31 -23.04
CA ALA A 43 -13.27 -12.72 -22.00
C ALA A 43 -12.60 -12.77 -20.62
N ALA A 44 -11.44 -13.43 -20.50
CA ALA A 44 -10.69 -13.48 -19.25
C ALA A 44 -10.23 -12.08 -18.79
N GLY A 45 -9.76 -11.25 -19.73
CA GLY A 45 -9.37 -9.86 -19.46
C GLY A 45 -10.53 -9.00 -18.95
N SER A 46 -11.72 -9.11 -19.56
CA SER A 46 -12.91 -8.38 -19.11
C SER A 46 -13.39 -8.82 -17.73
N ALA A 47 -13.34 -10.12 -17.43
CA ALA A 47 -13.68 -10.65 -16.10
C ALA A 47 -12.73 -10.13 -15.02
N LEU A 48 -11.42 -10.11 -15.30
CA LEU A 48 -10.41 -9.55 -14.39
C LEU A 48 -10.58 -8.04 -14.22
N ALA A 49 -10.87 -7.31 -15.29
CA ALA A 49 -11.15 -5.87 -15.24
C ALA A 49 -12.35 -5.57 -14.35
N VAL A 50 -13.47 -6.29 -14.55
CA VAL A 50 -14.66 -6.17 -13.68
C VAL A 50 -14.27 -6.48 -12.24
N CYS A 51 -13.58 -7.59 -11.97
CA CYS A 51 -13.16 -7.94 -10.61
C CYS A 51 -12.27 -6.86 -9.97
N SER A 52 -11.36 -6.25 -10.75
CA SER A 52 -10.51 -5.14 -10.29
C SER A 52 -11.33 -3.89 -9.93
N VAL A 53 -12.36 -3.56 -10.72
CA VAL A 53 -13.24 -2.42 -10.47
C VAL A 53 -14.11 -2.68 -9.25
N LEU A 54 -14.63 -3.91 -9.12
CA LEU A 54 -15.41 -4.35 -7.97
C LEU A 54 -14.59 -4.28 -6.67
N THR A 55 -13.33 -4.71 -6.71
CA THR A 55 -12.45 -4.63 -5.53
C THR A 55 -12.02 -3.20 -5.22
N ALA A 56 -11.75 -2.38 -6.24
CA ALA A 56 -11.42 -0.97 -6.07
C ALA A 56 -12.58 -0.17 -5.45
N ARG A 57 -13.84 -0.40 -5.86
CA ARG A 57 -15.01 0.28 -5.27
C ARG A 57 -15.32 -0.20 -3.85
N SER A 58 -14.92 -1.43 -3.50
CA SER A 58 -15.12 -2.00 -2.17
C SER A 58 -14.08 -1.51 -1.15
N ALA A 59 -12.98 -0.89 -1.61
CA ALA A 59 -12.00 -0.30 -0.72
C ALA A 59 -12.62 0.89 0.06
N PRO A 60 -12.62 0.88 1.40
CA PRO A 60 -13.16 1.98 2.18
C PRO A 60 -12.41 3.29 1.88
N ALA A 61 -13.16 4.37 1.61
CA ALA A 61 -12.60 5.70 1.45
C ALA A 61 -12.08 6.22 2.81
N VAL A 62 -10.80 5.98 3.10
CA VAL A 62 -10.17 6.42 4.34
C VAL A 62 -9.57 7.81 4.17
N PRO A 63 -9.92 8.81 5.01
CA PRO A 63 -9.30 10.12 4.97
C PRO A 63 -7.77 10.01 5.12
N PRO A 64 -6.98 10.78 4.35
CA PRO A 64 -5.52 10.70 4.42
C PRO A 64 -4.98 11.06 5.81
N THR A 65 -5.72 11.84 6.60
CA THR A 65 -5.43 12.13 8.00
C THR A 65 -5.51 10.88 8.89
N ARG A 66 -6.43 9.94 8.60
CA ARG A 66 -6.56 8.69 9.35
C ARG A 66 -5.39 7.75 9.08
N VAL A 67 -4.88 7.72 7.84
CA VAL A 67 -3.65 6.97 7.51
C VAL A 67 -2.45 7.57 8.22
N ARG A 68 -2.29 8.90 8.17
CA ARG A 68 -1.19 9.59 8.84
C ARG A 68 -1.22 9.42 10.36
N THR A 69 -2.41 9.48 10.95
CA THR A 69 -2.58 9.26 12.40
C THR A 69 -2.36 7.80 12.76
N ALA A 70 -2.83 6.83 11.97
CA ALA A 70 -2.55 5.42 12.20
C ALA A 70 -1.05 5.09 12.05
N MET A 71 -0.37 5.70 11.08
CA MET A 71 1.08 5.57 10.91
C MET A 71 1.82 6.17 12.11
N ARG A 72 1.46 7.39 12.50
CA ARG A 72 2.06 8.06 13.66
C ARG A 72 1.78 7.31 14.97
N ASP A 73 0.60 6.74 15.13
CA ASP A 73 0.22 5.92 16.27
C ASP A 73 1.01 4.60 16.29
N ARG A 74 1.17 3.93 15.14
CA ARG A 74 2.04 2.76 15.00
C ARG A 74 3.48 3.10 15.34
N GLU A 75 4.01 4.21 14.82
CA GLU A 75 5.34 4.72 15.14
C GLU A 75 5.48 4.96 16.65
N HIS A 76 4.53 5.64 17.31
CA HIS A 76 4.58 5.83 18.76
C HIS A 76 4.57 4.51 19.54
N ARG A 77 3.80 3.51 19.09
CA ARG A 77 3.75 2.19 19.74
C ARG A 77 5.04 1.38 19.57
N THR A 78 5.85 1.65 18.55
CA THR A 78 7.10 0.91 18.27
C THR A 78 8.38 1.72 18.47
N ALA A 79 8.29 3.05 18.59
CA ALA A 79 9.43 3.95 18.72
C ALA A 79 10.10 3.82 20.09
N PHE A 80 9.34 3.43 21.11
CA PHE A 80 9.90 3.10 22.41
C PHE A 80 10.13 1.60 22.48
N LEU A 81 11.35 1.17 22.80
CA LEU A 81 11.51 -0.12 23.46
C LEU A 81 10.54 -0.13 24.65
N PRO A 82 9.87 -1.25 24.97
CA PRO A 82 9.03 -1.34 26.17
C PRO A 82 9.82 -0.76 27.33
N GLN A 83 9.39 0.42 27.78
CA GLN A 83 10.11 1.17 28.79
C GLN A 83 10.06 0.29 30.03
N ARG A 84 11.20 -0.31 30.39
CA ARG A 84 11.31 -1.21 31.54
C ARG A 84 10.86 -0.40 32.73
N ASP A 85 9.71 -0.77 33.31
CA ASP A 85 9.10 -0.09 34.44
C ASP A 85 10.20 0.20 35.49
N PRO A 86 10.61 1.47 35.66
CA PRO A 86 11.68 1.83 36.57
C PRO A 86 11.26 1.60 38.03
N ASP A 87 9.96 1.47 38.27
CA ASP A 87 9.36 1.17 39.57
C ASP A 87 9.02 -0.33 39.74
N ALA A 88 9.40 -1.18 38.78
CA ALA A 88 9.21 -2.62 38.89
C ALA A 88 9.86 -3.16 40.18
N ARG A 89 9.11 -4.00 40.90
CA ARG A 89 9.52 -4.59 42.18
C ARG A 89 10.89 -5.28 42.03
N GLY A 90 11.88 -4.86 42.81
CA GLY A 90 13.25 -5.38 42.75
C GLY A 90 14.24 -4.56 41.90
N ARG A 91 13.82 -3.42 41.33
CA ARG A 91 14.74 -2.47 40.68
C ARG A 91 14.95 -1.23 41.54
N THR A 92 16.20 -0.79 41.62
CA THR A 92 16.55 0.45 42.30
C THR A 92 15.92 1.62 41.56
N ARG A 93 15.01 2.35 42.22
CA ARG A 93 14.45 3.59 41.68
C ARG A 93 15.59 4.54 41.31
N PRO A 94 15.61 5.12 40.09
CA PRO A 94 16.53 6.19 39.76
C PRO A 94 16.41 7.28 40.84
N ARG A 95 17.48 7.54 41.59
CA ARG A 95 17.46 8.61 42.59
C ARG A 95 17.29 9.93 41.84
N ALA A 96 16.29 10.73 42.24
CA ALA A 96 16.11 12.06 41.68
C ALA A 96 17.45 12.83 41.76
N PRO A 97 17.79 13.65 40.75
CA PRO A 97 19.02 14.43 40.76
C PRO A 97 19.11 15.20 42.08
N GLY A 98 20.12 14.85 42.88
CA GLY A 98 20.31 15.41 44.22
C GLY A 98 20.78 16.86 44.11
N ARG A 99 20.02 17.76 44.73
CA ARG A 99 20.27 19.19 44.94
C ARG A 99 20.62 19.97 43.66
N LEU A 100 19.76 20.94 43.33
CA LEU A 100 20.05 21.95 42.32
C LEU A 100 21.38 22.63 42.66
N VAL A 101 22.39 22.40 41.82
CA VAL A 101 23.65 23.14 41.86
C VAL A 101 23.33 24.56 41.40
N PRO A 102 23.72 25.62 42.15
CA PRO A 102 23.52 26.98 41.70
C PRO A 102 24.30 27.20 40.40
N THR A 103 23.60 27.35 39.28
CA THR A 103 24.19 27.88 38.05
C THR A 103 24.37 29.38 38.28
N GLY A 104 25.59 29.77 38.65
CA GLY A 104 25.92 31.14 39.03
C GLY A 104 25.94 32.11 37.85
N ARG A 105 25.32 33.28 38.12
CA ARG A 105 25.27 34.60 37.44
C ARG A 105 24.88 34.65 35.97
#